data_AF-A0AAN8CG53-F1
#
_entry.id   AF-A0AAN8CG53-F1
#
_cell.length_a   1.000
_cell.length_b   1.000
_cell.length_c   1.000
_cell.angle_alpha   90.00
_cell.angle_beta   90.00
_cell.angle_gamma   90.00
#
_symmetry.space_group_name_H-M   'P 1'
#
loop_
_entity.id
_entity.type
_entity.pdbx_description
1 polymer ?
#
loop_
_entity_poly.entity_id
_entity_poly.type
_entity_poly.pdbx_seq_one_letter_code
_entity_poly.pdbx_strand_id
1 'polypeptide(L)'
;MEAFVLRARKEHAEASYQLMTVQKSFQDLTVYFGLKPKSGEKEVTAGHLFMLWFEFCADFKARWKRENKNISNERLKEAQLSVKRITSEKKVETRKINPNSLKERLRQKESNISSI
;
A
#
# COMPACT_ATOMS: atom_id res chain seq x y z
N MET A 1 -28.67 -42.83 7.03
CA MET A 1 -27.39 -42.90 7.74
C MET A 1 -26.22 -43.05 6.77
N GLU A 2 -26.26 -44.01 5.84
CA GLU A 2 -25.20 -44.23 4.83
C GLU A 2 -24.79 -42.99 4.01
N ALA A 3 -25.76 -42.25 3.46
CA ALA A 3 -25.45 -41.04 2.69
C ALA A 3 -24.74 -39.95 3.52
N PHE A 4 -25.01 -39.88 4.83
CA PHE A 4 -24.31 -38.98 5.74
C PHE A 4 -22.88 -39.46 5.97
N VAL A 5 -22.68 -40.75 6.25
CA VAL A 5 -21.35 -41.33 6.48
C VAL A 5 -20.47 -41.20 5.24
N LEU A 6 -21.01 -41.41 4.04
CA LEU A 6 -20.27 -41.24 2.79
C LEU A 6 -19.81 -39.79 2.59
N ARG A 7 -20.70 -38.81 2.83
CA ARG A 7 -20.34 -37.38 2.75
C ARG A 7 -19.28 -37.00 3.79
N ALA A 8 -19.46 -37.41 5.04
CA ALA A 8 -18.51 -37.14 6.12
C ALA A 8 -17.10 -37.70 5.81
N ARG A 9 -17.02 -38.91 5.25
CA ARG A 9 -15.74 -39.50 4.81
C ARG A 9 -15.08 -38.70 3.69
N LYS A 10 -15.87 -38.26 2.71
CA LYS A 10 -15.36 -37.43 1.61
C LYS A 10 -14.83 -36.08 2.11
N GLU A 11 -15.60 -35.40 2.96
CA GLU A 11 -15.21 -34.12 3.56
C GLU A 11 -13.96 -34.26 4.43
N HIS A 12 -13.87 -35.33 5.22
CA HIS A 12 -12.68 -35.63 6.03
C HIS A 12 -11.44 -35.86 5.16
N ALA A 13 -11.57 -36.63 4.08
CA ALA A 13 -10.47 -36.88 3.15
C ALA A 13 -9.98 -35.59 2.50
N GLU A 14 -10.90 -34.73 2.06
CA GLU A 14 -10.57 -33.42 1.50
C GLU A 14 -9.87 -32.53 2.53
N ALA A 15 -10.44 -32.40 3.74
CA ALA A 15 -9.84 -31.60 4.80
C ALA A 15 -8.43 -32.10 5.18
N SER A 16 -8.23 -33.42 5.19
CA SER A 16 -6.92 -34.03 5.45
C SER A 16 -5.90 -33.67 4.36
N TYR A 17 -6.30 -33.73 3.09
CA TYR A 17 -5.46 -33.35 1.96
C TYR A 17 -5.07 -31.86 2.00
N GLN A 18 -6.04 -30.98 2.30
CA GLN A 18 -5.78 -29.55 2.45
C GLN A 18 -4.83 -29.27 3.61
N LEU A 19 -5.03 -29.93 4.76
CA LEU A 19 -4.15 -29.78 5.91
C LEU A 19 -2.70 -30.15 5.59
N MET A 20 -2.49 -31.31 4.95
CA MET A 20 -1.14 -31.73 4.54
C MET A 20 -0.48 -30.74 3.58
N THR A 21 -1.24 -30.22 2.63
CA THR A 21 -0.76 -29.25 1.63
C THR A 21 -0.36 -27.93 2.29
N VAL A 22 -1.19 -27.41 3.20
CA VAL A 22 -0.92 -26.17 3.93
C VAL A 22 0.26 -26.33 4.88
N GLN A 23 0.36 -27.46 5.59
CA GLN A 23 1.48 -27.75 6.49
C GLN A 23 2.81 -27.77 5.73
N LYS A 24 2.87 -28.44 4.57
CA LYS A 24 4.07 -28.44 3.72
C LYS A 24 4.45 -27.04 3.27
N SER A 25 3.49 -26.27 2.76
CA SER A 25 3.72 -24.90 2.30
C SER A 25 4.21 -23.99 3.44
N PHE A 26 3.69 -24.18 4.65
CA PHE A 26 4.13 -23.44 5.82
C PHE A 26 5.56 -23.81 6.23
N GLN A 27 5.94 -25.08 6.15
CA GLN A 27 7.33 -25.51 6.39
C GLN A 27 8.28 -24.86 5.38
N ASP A 28 7.96 -24.91 4.08
CA ASP A 28 8.76 -24.26 3.03
C ASP A 28 8.92 -22.75 3.30
N LEU A 29 7.84 -22.09 3.74
CA LEU A 29 7.85 -20.67 4.09
C LEU A 29 8.75 -20.38 5.30
N THR A 30 8.66 -21.19 6.35
CA THR A 30 9.50 -21.01 7.55
C THR A 30 10.98 -21.20 7.25
N VAL A 31 11.33 -22.14 6.38
CA VAL A 31 12.70 -22.33 5.87
C VAL A 31 13.14 -21.13 5.04
N TYR A 32 12.30 -20.66 4.10
CA TYR A 32 12.60 -19.53 3.23
C TYR A 32 12.94 -18.26 4.01
N PHE A 33 12.17 -17.93 5.06
CA PHE A 33 12.43 -16.78 5.91
C PHE A 33 13.44 -17.05 7.04
N GLY A 34 14.00 -18.26 7.12
CA GLY A 34 14.98 -18.63 8.15
C GLY A 34 14.43 -18.54 9.58
N LEU A 35 13.13 -18.76 9.76
CA LEU A 35 12.49 -18.70 11.07
C LEU A 35 12.92 -19.89 11.93
N LYS A 36 13.21 -19.59 13.20
CA LYS A 36 13.56 -20.60 14.20
C LYS A 36 12.44 -20.73 15.23
N PRO A 37 12.20 -21.95 15.77
CA PRO A 37 11.27 -22.16 16.88
C PRO A 37 11.62 -21.26 18.07
N LYS A 38 10.63 -20.85 18.86
CA LYS A 38 10.91 -20.13 20.10
C LYS A 38 11.51 -21.08 21.15
N SER A 39 12.16 -20.53 22.18
CA SER A 39 12.67 -21.34 23.29
C SER A 39 11.56 -22.19 23.90
N GLY A 40 11.78 -23.50 23.97
CA GLY A 40 10.79 -24.47 24.45
C GLY A 40 9.83 -25.02 23.38
N GLU A 41 9.84 -24.48 22.16
CA GLU A 41 9.08 -25.02 21.03
C GLU A 41 9.95 -25.96 20.18
N LYS A 42 9.34 -27.04 19.66
CA LYS A 42 10.03 -27.97 18.74
C LYS A 42 10.02 -27.46 17.30
N GLU A 43 8.98 -26.73 16.90
CA GLU A 43 8.75 -26.25 15.54
C GLU A 43 8.27 -24.80 15.57
N VAL A 44 8.45 -24.08 14.45
CA VAL A 44 7.92 -22.73 14.31
C VAL A 44 6.40 -22.80 14.30
N THR A 45 5.75 -22.04 15.19
CA THR A 45 4.29 -21.99 15.22
C THR A 45 3.75 -20.97 14.20
N ALA A 46 2.56 -21.23 13.66
CA ALA A 46 1.87 -20.28 12.79
C ALA A 46 1.67 -18.90 13.47
N GLY A 47 1.38 -18.91 14.78
CA GLY A 47 1.26 -17.68 15.57
C GLY A 47 2.54 -16.85 15.60
N HIS A 48 3.72 -17.48 15.67
CA HIS A 48 5.00 -16.77 15.60
C HIS A 48 5.17 -16.08 14.24
N LEU A 49 4.99 -16.81 13.14
CA LEU A 49 5.08 -16.23 11.80
C LEU A 49 4.10 -15.06 11.62
N PHE A 50 2.81 -15.28 11.91
CA PHE A 50 1.79 -14.28 11.63
C PHE A 50 1.89 -13.05 12.51
N MET A 51 2.42 -13.18 13.73
CA MET A 51 2.75 -12.03 14.58
C MET A 51 3.82 -11.16 13.91
N LEU A 52 4.94 -11.75 13.47
CA LEU A 52 6.00 -11.02 12.77
C LEU A 52 5.50 -10.38 11.48
N TRP A 53 4.71 -11.14 10.71
CA TRP A 53 4.15 -10.67 9.44
C TRP A 53 3.17 -9.51 9.64
N PHE A 54 2.34 -9.57 10.68
CA PHE A 54 1.39 -8.51 11.02
C PHE A 54 2.11 -7.20 11.36
N GLU A 55 3.10 -7.26 12.26
CA GLU A 55 3.91 -6.10 12.65
C GLU A 55 4.65 -5.52 11.43
N PHE A 56 5.27 -6.39 10.62
CA PHE A 56 5.91 -5.97 9.37
C PHE A 56 4.93 -5.25 8.44
N CYS A 57 3.74 -5.80 8.22
CA CYS A 57 2.73 -5.19 7.34
C CYS A 57 2.27 -3.82 7.86
N ALA A 58 2.09 -3.67 9.18
CA ALA A 58 1.70 -2.41 9.79
C ALA A 58 2.77 -1.34 9.57
N ASP A 59 4.03 -1.67 9.86
CA ASP A 59 5.18 -0.78 9.66
C ASP A 59 5.39 -0.43 8.20
N PHE A 60 5.34 -1.43 7.31
CA PHE A 60 5.48 -1.24 5.87
C PHE A 60 4.41 -0.29 5.35
N LYS A 61 3.15 -0.49 5.73
CA LYS A 61 2.03 0.38 5.33
C LYS A 61 2.24 1.83 5.80
N ALA A 62 2.72 2.02 7.02
CA ALA A 62 2.99 3.35 7.56
C ALA A 62 4.14 4.06 6.81
N ARG A 63 5.24 3.33 6.57
CA ARG A 63 6.40 3.85 5.82
C ARG A 63 6.04 4.15 4.37
N TRP A 64 5.34 3.24 3.69
CA TRP A 64 4.89 3.41 2.32
C TRP A 64 4.07 4.69 2.12
N LYS A 65 3.12 4.97 3.02
CA LYS A 65 2.31 6.21 2.98
C LYS A 65 3.17 7.46 3.12
N ARG A 66 4.13 7.44 4.05
CA ARG A 66 5.05 8.56 4.28
C ARG A 66 5.94 8.79 3.07
N GLU A 67 6.50 7.73 2.53
CA GLU A 67 7.43 7.80 1.42
C GLU A 67 6.77 8.32 0.15
N ASN A 68 5.56 7.84 -0.16
CA ASN A 68 4.79 8.37 -1.29
C ASN A 68 4.48 9.87 -1.14
N LYS A 69 4.19 10.33 0.08
CA LYS A 69 4.00 11.76 0.34
C LYS A 69 5.30 12.55 0.13
N ASN A 70 6.43 12.02 0.58
CA ASN A 70 7.74 12.65 0.41
C ASN A 70 8.10 12.77 -1.08
N ILE A 71 7.98 11.67 -1.84
CA ILE A 71 8.23 11.64 -3.28
C ILE A 71 7.35 12.67 -4.01
N SER A 72 6.06 12.75 -3.66
CA SER A 72 5.14 13.74 -4.26
C SER A 72 5.58 15.17 -3.95
N ASN A 73 5.98 15.46 -2.71
CA ASN A 73 6.45 16.79 -2.30
C ASN A 73 7.76 17.18 -2.98
N GLU A 74 8.70 16.24 -3.12
CA GLU A 74 9.98 16.45 -3.81
C GLU A 74 9.75 16.77 -5.28
N ARG A 75 8.94 15.97 -5.98
CA ARG A 75 8.57 16.24 -7.38
C ARG A 75 7.91 17.61 -7.55
N LEU A 76 7.05 18.03 -6.63
CA LEU A 76 6.44 19.36 -6.66
C LEU A 76 7.48 20.47 -6.48
N LYS A 77 8.41 20.32 -5.53
CA LYS A 77 9.50 21.28 -5.32
C LYS A 77 10.40 21.39 -6.54
N GLU A 78 10.78 20.28 -7.16
CA GLU A 78 11.56 20.25 -8.38
C GLU A 78 10.86 20.97 -9.54
N ALA A 79 9.56 20.72 -9.73
CA ALA A 79 8.76 21.41 -10.74
C ALA A 79 8.71 22.93 -10.49
N GLN A 80 8.52 23.35 -9.23
CA GLN A 80 8.53 24.77 -8.85
C GLN A 80 9.90 25.43 -9.09
N LEU A 81 11.00 24.75 -8.76
CA LEU A 81 12.36 25.24 -9.02
C LEU A 81 12.63 25.35 -10.52
N SER A 82 12.19 24.38 -11.31
CA SER A 82 12.30 24.40 -12.76
C SER A 82 11.58 25.61 -13.36
N VAL A 83 10.33 25.89 -12.94
CA VAL A 83 9.59 27.08 -13.37
C VAL A 83 10.32 28.36 -13.00
N LYS A 84 10.79 28.49 -11.74
CA LYS A 84 11.54 29.68 -11.29
C LYS A 84 12.76 29.94 -12.16
N ARG A 85 13.56 28.90 -12.44
CA ARG A 85 14.74 28.98 -13.29
C ARG A 85 14.40 29.46 -14.70
N ILE A 86 13.38 28.88 -15.32
CA ILE A 86 12.93 29.30 -16.67
C ILE A 86 12.47 30.76 -16.67
N THR A 87 11.71 31.19 -15.64
CA THR A 87 11.23 32.56 -15.55
C THR A 87 12.37 33.58 -15.35
N SER A 88 13.39 33.23 -14.55
CA SER A 88 14.56 34.08 -14.33
C SER A 88 15.47 34.15 -15.55
N GLU A 89 15.67 33.02 -16.25
CA GLU A 89 16.51 32.94 -17.44
C GLU A 89 15.87 33.67 -18.64
N LYS A 90 14.54 33.65 -18.78
CA LYS A 90 13.84 34.25 -19.93
C LYS A 90 13.43 35.73 -19.74
N LYS A 91 13.83 36.44 -18.68
CA LYS A 91 13.26 37.77 -18.33
C LYS A 91 11.72 37.79 -18.43
N VAL A 92 11.07 36.71 -17.97
CA VAL A 92 9.60 36.62 -17.98
C VAL A 92 9.09 37.17 -16.66
N GLU A 93 8.59 38.40 -16.67
CA GLU A 93 7.99 39.06 -15.51
C GLU A 93 6.64 38.39 -15.15
N THR A 94 6.65 37.43 -14.23
CA THR A 94 5.39 36.91 -13.66
C THR A 94 4.90 37.87 -12.58
N ARG A 95 3.98 38.78 -12.94
CA ARG A 95 3.30 39.63 -11.96
C ARG A 95 2.32 38.79 -11.13
N LYS A 96 2.27 39.01 -9.81
CA LYS A 96 1.18 38.48 -8.96
C LYS A 96 -0.15 38.96 -9.55
N ILE A 97 -1.03 38.01 -9.88
CA ILE A 97 -2.37 38.32 -10.38
C ILE A 97 -3.15 38.95 -9.21
N ASN A 98 -3.65 40.17 -9.40
CA ASN A 98 -4.54 40.82 -8.43
C ASN A 98 -5.86 40.03 -8.37
N PRO A 99 -6.27 39.52 -7.20
CA PRO A 99 -7.49 38.72 -7.06
C PRO A 99 -8.77 39.48 -7.44
N ASN A 100 -8.75 40.82 -7.38
CA ASN A 100 -9.87 41.69 -7.80
C ASN A 100 -9.74 42.18 -9.26
N SER A 101 -8.74 41.72 -10.01
CA SER A 101 -8.58 42.06 -11.42
C SER A 101 -9.78 41.60 -12.24
N LEU A 102 -10.17 42.40 -13.23
CA LEU A 102 -11.22 42.05 -14.18
C LEU A 102 -10.98 40.68 -14.83
N LYS A 103 -9.72 40.35 -15.13
CA LYS A 103 -9.34 39.06 -15.71
C LYS A 103 -9.62 37.88 -14.77
N GLU A 104 -9.41 38.06 -13.47
CA GLU A 104 -9.66 37.02 -12.47
C GLU A 104 -11.16 36.86 -12.19
N ARG A 105 -11.90 37.98 -12.16
CA ARG A 105 -13.37 37.98 -12.05
C ARG A 105 -14.04 37.28 -13.23
N LEU A 106 -13.50 37.44 -14.44
CA LEU A 106 -13.98 36.73 -15.63
C LEU A 106 -13.72 35.22 -15.53
N ARG A 107 -12.51 34.82 -15.12
CA ARG A 107 -12.17 33.39 -14.91
C ARG A 107 -13.05 32.72 -13.86
N GLN A 108 -13.30 33.39 -12.74
CA GLN A 108 -14.20 32.89 -11.69
C GLN A 108 -15.64 32.73 -12.19
N LYS A 109 -16.09 33.66 -13.04
CA LYS A 109 -17.42 33.59 -13.64
C LYS A 109 -17.51 32.44 -14.65
N GLU A 110 -16.48 32.22 -15.47
CA GLU A 110 -16.39 31.08 -16.39
C GLU A 110 -16.37 29.74 -15.64
N SER A 111 -15.61 29.62 -14.54
CA SER A 111 -15.59 28.39 -13.73
C SER A 111 -16.94 28.11 -13.04
N ASN A 112 -17.64 29.17 -12.60
CA ASN A 112 -18.96 29.02 -12.00
C ASN A 112 -20.04 28.66 -13.03
N ILE A 113 -19.93 29.15 -14.26
CA ILE A 113 -20.82 28.77 -15.37
C ILE A 113 -20.56 27.32 -15.81
N SER A 114 -19.30 26.89 -15.83
CA SER A 114 -18.93 25.52 -16.23
C SER A 114 -19.23 24.46 -15.15
N SER A 115 -19.70 24.86 -13.97
CA SER A 115 -20.09 23.98 -12.87
C SER A 115 -21.61 23.77 -12.76
N ILE A 116 -22.37 24.32 -13.72
CA ILE A 116 -23.81 24.08 -13.95
C ILE A 116 -23.95 23.17 -15.16
#